data_AF-A0A3D4P802-F1
#
_entry.id   AF-A0A3D4P802-F1
#
_cell.length_a   1.000
_cell.length_b   1.000
_cell.length_c   1.000
_cell.angle_alpha   90.00
_cell.angle_beta   90.00
_cell.angle_gamma   90.00
#
_symmetry.space_group_name_H-M   'P 1'
#
loop_
_entity.id
_entity.type
_entity.pdbx_description
1 polymer ?
#
loop_
_entity_poly.entity_id
_entity_poly.type
_entity_poly.pdbx_seq_one_letter_code
_entity_poly.pdbx_strand_id
1 'polypeptide(L)'
;MSIHFPRSRSLAMLIRLLSNVSLILFLLIGSLSAQEMPEFPKPTKEHEWLQQFVGEWKSNSKCEAGPDMPAMECSGKISSRMLGGFWVINEMTSDLPGMSMMGIQKIGYDPTKKKYVGTWVDSMTSHLWIYEGTVDETGKILTLEAEGPNFMAGGEM
;
A
#
# COMPACT_ATOMS: atom_id res chain seq x y z
N MET A 1 -32.42 -19.25 -82.18
CA MET A 1 -32.10 -17.95 -81.53
C MET A 1 -31.95 -18.23 -80.05
N SER A 2 -30.72 -18.41 -79.57
CA SER A 2 -30.44 -18.78 -78.18
C SER A 2 -29.36 -17.85 -77.66
N ILE A 3 -29.75 -16.98 -76.72
CA ILE A 3 -28.93 -15.90 -76.19
C ILE A 3 -28.04 -16.49 -75.08
N HIS A 4 -26.72 -16.42 -75.26
CA HIS A 4 -25.75 -16.90 -74.27
C HIS A 4 -25.39 -15.76 -73.32
N PHE A 5 -25.82 -15.86 -72.06
CA PHE A 5 -25.36 -14.96 -70.99
C PHE A 5 -24.03 -15.47 -70.42
N PRO A 6 -22.94 -14.70 -70.42
CA PRO A 6 -21.69 -15.14 -69.80
C PRO A 6 -21.84 -15.11 -68.27
N ARG A 7 -21.75 -16.28 -67.63
CA ARG A 7 -21.56 -16.40 -66.17
C ARG A 7 -20.27 -15.65 -65.80
N SER A 8 -20.39 -14.53 -65.09
CA SER A 8 -19.25 -13.69 -64.72
C SER A 8 -18.34 -14.40 -63.70
N ARG A 9 -17.25 -14.98 -64.18
CA ARG A 9 -16.15 -15.52 -63.33
C ARG A 9 -15.60 -14.47 -62.35
N SER A 10 -15.74 -13.19 -62.69
CA SER A 10 -15.32 -12.05 -61.88
C SER A 10 -16.03 -11.99 -60.53
N LEU A 11 -17.34 -12.29 -60.46
CA LEU A 11 -18.10 -12.15 -59.22
C LEU A 11 -17.72 -13.22 -58.17
N ALA A 12 -17.47 -14.45 -58.60
CA ALA A 12 -17.01 -15.54 -57.71
C ALA A 12 -15.57 -15.33 -57.19
N MET A 13 -14.72 -14.66 -57.97
CA MET A 13 -13.36 -14.32 -57.57
C MET A 13 -13.34 -13.15 -56.57
N LEU A 14 -14.19 -12.15 -56.79
CA LEU A 14 -14.42 -11.03 -55.86
C LEU A 14 -14.95 -11.49 -54.50
N ILE A 15 -15.90 -12.43 -54.47
CA ILE A 15 -16.43 -12.98 -53.21
C ILE A 15 -15.35 -13.75 -52.43
N ARG A 16 -14.50 -14.53 -53.13
CA ARG A 16 -13.36 -15.25 -52.51
C ARG A 16 -12.25 -14.32 -52.02
N LEU A 17 -12.02 -13.20 -52.71
CA LEU A 17 -11.07 -12.19 -52.27
C LEU A 17 -11.57 -11.47 -51.02
N LEU A 18 -12.86 -11.08 -51.00
CA LEU A 18 -13.50 -10.40 -49.87
C LEU A 18 -13.56 -11.30 -48.62
N SER A 19 -13.83 -12.61 -48.78
CA SER A 19 -13.82 -13.56 -47.65
C SER A 19 -12.43 -13.75 -47.05
N ASN A 20 -11.38 -13.80 -47.88
CA ASN A 20 -10.00 -13.96 -47.39
C ASN A 20 -9.47 -12.68 -46.73
N VAL A 21 -9.83 -11.51 -47.26
CA VAL A 21 -9.48 -10.21 -46.63
C VAL A 21 -10.18 -10.07 -45.27
N SER A 22 -11.45 -10.50 -45.15
CA SER A 22 -12.19 -10.47 -43.89
C SER A 22 -11.60 -11.40 -42.83
N LEU A 23 -11.13 -12.59 -43.23
CA LEU A 23 -10.48 -13.55 -42.32
C LEU A 23 -9.10 -13.07 -41.83
N ILE A 24 -8.34 -12.40 -42.70
CA ILE A 24 -7.03 -11.81 -42.36
C ILE A 24 -7.21 -10.58 -41.45
N LEU A 25 -8.25 -9.77 -41.68
CA LEU A 25 -8.57 -8.63 -40.82
C LEU A 25 -8.99 -9.08 -39.40
N PHE A 26 -9.75 -10.18 -39.29
CA PHE A 26 -10.12 -10.76 -38.00
C PHE A 26 -8.92 -11.34 -37.22
N LEU A 27 -7.93 -11.93 -37.91
CA LEU A 27 -6.70 -12.43 -37.29
C LEU A 27 -5.73 -11.31 -36.85
N LEU A 28 -5.72 -10.17 -37.55
CA LEU A 28 -4.92 -8.99 -37.21
C LEU A 28 -5.53 -8.16 -36.06
N ILE A 29 -6.85 -8.16 -35.89
CA ILE A 29 -7.51 -7.49 -34.75
C ILE A 29 -7.37 -8.31 -33.47
N GLY A 30 -7.32 -9.64 -33.55
CA GLY A 30 -7.15 -10.53 -32.38
C GLY A 30 -5.77 -10.44 -31.70
N SER A 31 -4.79 -9.79 -32.34
CA SER A 31 -3.43 -9.61 -31.82
C SER A 31 -3.13 -8.17 -31.40
N LEU A 32 -4.11 -7.24 -31.49
CA LEU A 32 -4.00 -5.90 -30.91
C LEU A 32 -4.29 -5.94 -29.40
N SER A 33 -3.40 -6.65 -28.71
CA SER A 33 -2.93 -6.35 -27.37
C SER A 33 -4.03 -6.15 -26.32
N ALA A 34 -4.48 -7.28 -25.73
CA ALA A 34 -4.40 -7.33 -24.29
C ALA A 34 -2.94 -7.01 -23.94
N GLN A 35 -2.64 -5.73 -23.70
CA GLN A 35 -1.40 -5.34 -23.08
C GLN A 35 -1.33 -6.17 -21.81
N GLU A 36 -0.33 -7.06 -21.72
CA GLU A 36 0.00 -7.69 -20.45
C GLU A 36 0.21 -6.53 -19.47
N MET A 37 -0.80 -6.31 -18.62
CA MET A 37 -0.71 -5.28 -17.60
C MET A 37 0.55 -5.58 -16.79
N PRO A 38 1.42 -4.59 -16.53
CA PRO A 38 2.59 -4.80 -15.70
C PRO A 38 2.16 -5.53 -14.43
N GLU A 39 2.76 -6.68 -14.16
CA GLU A 39 2.42 -7.44 -12.96
C GLU A 39 2.80 -6.58 -11.75
N PHE A 40 1.80 -6.13 -11.00
CA PHE A 40 2.05 -5.39 -9.77
C PHE A 40 2.79 -6.29 -8.79
N PRO A 41 3.71 -5.74 -7.98
CA PRO A 41 4.32 -6.49 -6.89
C PRO A 41 3.26 -7.18 -6.05
N LYS A 42 3.57 -8.39 -5.57
CA LYS A 42 2.72 -9.12 -4.62
C LYS A 42 3.28 -8.96 -3.20
N PRO A 43 2.42 -8.90 -2.18
CA PRO A 43 2.84 -8.97 -0.79
C PRO A 43 3.72 -10.18 -0.51
N THR A 44 4.68 -10.01 0.39
CA THR A 44 5.54 -11.09 0.90
C THR A 44 5.03 -11.55 2.27
N LYS A 45 5.65 -12.60 2.85
CA LYS A 45 5.30 -13.10 4.18
C LYS A 45 5.46 -12.05 5.28
N GLU A 46 6.43 -11.15 5.14
CA GLU A 46 6.67 -10.05 6.07
C GLU A 46 5.56 -8.99 5.98
N HIS A 47 4.97 -8.81 4.81
CA HIS A 47 3.79 -7.99 4.67
C HIS A 47 2.56 -8.65 5.30
N GLU A 48 2.39 -9.96 5.10
CA GLU A 48 1.32 -10.74 5.75
C GLU A 48 1.46 -10.74 7.27
N TRP A 49 2.69 -10.73 7.80
CA TRP A 49 2.96 -10.66 9.24
C TRP A 49 2.35 -9.40 9.88
N LEU A 50 2.22 -8.29 9.16
CA LEU A 50 1.60 -7.05 9.65
C LEU A 50 0.10 -7.21 9.96
N GLN A 51 -0.56 -8.24 9.41
CA GLN A 51 -1.98 -8.50 9.63
C GLN A 51 -2.35 -8.66 11.11
N GLN A 52 -1.39 -9.07 11.95
CA GLN A 52 -1.59 -9.23 13.40
C GLN A 52 -1.90 -7.92 14.14
N PHE A 53 -1.54 -6.77 13.55
CA PHE A 53 -1.83 -5.47 14.14
C PHE A 53 -3.27 -5.00 13.88
N VAL A 54 -3.98 -5.61 12.93
CA VAL A 54 -5.34 -5.19 12.58
C VAL A 54 -6.31 -5.44 13.74
N GLY A 55 -7.09 -4.42 14.06
CA GLY A 55 -8.07 -4.49 15.13
C GLY A 55 -8.29 -3.14 15.79
N GLU A 56 -9.06 -3.19 16.87
CA GLU A 56 -9.34 -2.06 17.75
C GLU A 56 -8.64 -2.29 19.08
N TRP A 57 -7.77 -1.35 19.46
CA TRP A 57 -6.93 -1.47 20.64
C TRP A 57 -7.18 -0.34 21.62
N LYS A 58 -6.98 -0.64 22.91
CA LYS A 58 -6.93 0.37 23.98
C LYS A 58 -5.49 0.49 24.46
N SER A 59 -4.99 1.71 24.49
CA SER A 59 -3.67 2.05 25.03
C SER A 59 -3.84 2.59 26.44
N ASN A 60 -2.97 2.16 27.35
CA ASN A 60 -2.73 2.82 28.63
C ASN A 60 -1.22 3.07 28.71
N SER A 61 -0.83 4.32 28.86
CA SER A 61 0.56 4.77 28.88
C SER A 61 0.82 5.64 30.09
N LYS A 62 2.05 5.61 30.59
CA LYS A 62 2.54 6.54 31.60
C LYS A 62 3.59 7.41 30.94
N CYS A 63 3.30 8.70 30.83
CA CYS A 63 4.23 9.69 30.31
C CYS A 63 4.97 10.32 31.48
N GLU A 64 6.27 10.07 31.56
CA GLU A 64 7.14 10.77 32.51
C GLU A 64 7.56 12.10 31.88
N ALA A 65 7.04 13.21 32.42
CA ALA A 65 7.30 14.54 31.89
C ALA A 65 8.66 15.14 32.34
N GLY A 66 9.40 14.43 33.19
CA GLY A 66 10.69 14.83 33.73
C GLY A 66 11.00 14.14 35.07
N PRO A 67 12.26 14.19 35.54
CA PRO A 67 12.70 13.46 36.75
C PRO A 67 11.96 13.87 38.03
N ASP A 68 11.41 15.09 38.09
CA ASP A 68 10.73 15.63 39.27
C ASP A 68 9.21 15.80 39.09
N MET A 69 8.64 15.32 37.99
CA MET A 69 7.21 15.44 37.68
C MET A 69 6.50 14.09 37.85
N PRO A 70 5.30 14.05 38.47
CA PRO A 70 4.54 12.81 38.57
C PRO A 70 4.20 12.29 37.17
N ALA A 71 4.34 10.97 36.97
CA ALA A 71 3.98 10.32 35.72
C ALA A 71 2.50 10.61 35.40
N MET A 72 2.23 11.16 34.22
CA MET A 72 0.88 11.38 33.75
C MET A 72 0.36 10.10 33.13
N GLU A 73 -0.77 9.61 33.64
CA GLU A 73 -1.50 8.52 33.00
C GLU A 73 -2.21 9.05 31.75
N CYS A 74 -2.01 8.36 30.65
CA CYS A 74 -2.59 8.68 29.35
C CYS A 74 -3.30 7.44 28.84
N SER A 75 -4.53 7.61 28.35
CA SER A 75 -5.28 6.52 27.73
C SER A 75 -5.66 6.89 26.32
N GLY A 76 -5.65 5.90 25.43
CA GLY A 76 -5.95 6.12 24.02
C GLY A 76 -6.63 4.95 23.35
N LYS A 77 -7.06 5.17 22.12
CA LYS A 77 -7.60 4.14 21.23
C LYS A 77 -6.77 4.10 19.96
N ILE A 78 -6.58 2.90 19.44
CA ILE A 78 -5.91 2.68 18.16
C ILE A 78 -6.85 1.86 17.28
N SER A 79 -7.18 2.39 16.11
CA SER A 79 -7.85 1.64 15.06
C SER A 79 -6.82 1.28 14.00
N SER A 80 -6.67 -0.01 13.74
CA SER A 80 -5.62 -0.54 12.88
C SER A 80 -6.22 -1.34 11.74
N ARG A 81 -5.80 -1.03 10.51
CA ARG A 81 -6.29 -1.70 9.30
C ARG A 81 -5.18 -1.91 8.28
N MET A 82 -5.31 -2.93 7.44
CA MET A 82 -4.48 -3.06 6.26
C MET A 82 -4.90 -2.04 5.18
N LEU A 83 -3.93 -1.52 4.44
CA LEU A 83 -4.10 -0.83 3.17
C LEU A 83 -3.58 -1.77 2.07
N GLY A 84 -4.51 -2.43 1.39
CA GLY A 84 -4.17 -3.54 0.49
C GLY A 84 -3.47 -4.66 1.27
N GLY A 85 -2.45 -5.27 0.67
CA GLY A 85 -1.64 -6.29 1.32
C GLY A 85 -0.26 -5.81 1.79
N PHE A 86 0.03 -4.50 1.75
CA PHE A 86 1.40 -3.99 1.92
C PHE A 86 1.63 -3.16 3.18
N TRP A 87 0.62 -2.46 3.66
CA TRP A 87 0.79 -1.52 4.76
C TRP A 87 -0.25 -1.77 5.82
N VAL A 88 0.14 -1.68 7.08
CA VAL A 88 -0.81 -1.42 8.17
C VAL A 88 -0.85 0.09 8.43
N ILE A 89 -2.06 0.60 8.62
CA ILE A 89 -2.32 1.97 9.06
C ILE A 89 -2.90 1.90 10.46
N ASN A 90 -2.25 2.58 11.40
CA ASN A 90 -2.69 2.72 12.78
C ASN A 90 -3.11 4.17 13.01
N GLU A 91 -4.38 4.39 13.31
CA GLU A 91 -4.94 5.70 13.65
C GLU A 91 -5.12 5.76 15.17
N MET A 92 -4.40 6.68 15.81
CA MET A 92 -4.29 6.77 17.27
C MET A 92 -4.96 8.04 17.77
N THR A 93 -5.75 7.90 18.84
CA THR A 93 -6.31 9.01 19.60
C THR A 93 -5.94 8.84 21.06
N SER A 94 -5.53 9.92 21.72
CA SER A 94 -5.16 9.88 23.13
C SER A 94 -5.72 11.09 23.86
N ASP A 95 -6.29 10.84 25.03
CA ASP A 95 -6.81 11.89 25.91
C ASP A 95 -5.86 12.07 27.10
N LEU A 96 -5.20 13.21 27.13
CA LEU A 96 -4.52 13.74 28.31
C LEU A 96 -5.44 14.77 28.98
N PRO A 97 -5.34 14.97 30.30
CA PRO A 97 -6.07 16.04 30.97
C PRO A 97 -5.82 17.41 30.31
N GLY A 98 -6.83 17.94 29.61
CA GLY A 98 -6.77 19.24 28.93
C GLY A 98 -6.14 19.24 27.54
N MET A 99 -5.75 18.08 26.99
CA MET A 99 -5.12 17.98 25.67
C MET A 99 -5.47 16.65 24.99
N SER A 100 -6.05 16.71 23.79
CA SER A 100 -6.24 15.52 22.95
C SER A 100 -5.17 15.48 21.86
N MET A 101 -4.56 14.32 21.66
CA MET A 101 -3.57 14.06 20.61
C MET A 101 -4.15 13.09 19.58
N MET A 102 -3.89 13.35 18.31
CA MET A 102 -4.15 12.42 17.21
C MET A 102 -2.83 12.06 16.53
N GLY A 103 -2.66 10.80 16.15
CA GLY A 103 -1.47 10.32 15.44
C GLY A 103 -1.81 9.30 14.38
N ILE A 104 -1.02 9.24 13.31
CA ILE A 104 -1.14 8.23 12.26
C ILE A 104 0.22 7.57 12.05
N GLN A 105 0.25 6.25 12.24
CA GLN A 105 1.39 5.42 11.88
C GLN A 105 1.10 4.62 10.62
N LYS A 106 2.09 4.50 9.75
CA LYS A 106 2.08 3.55 8.64
C LYS A 106 3.30 2.67 8.76
N ILE A 107 3.13 1.35 8.68
CA ILE A 107 4.23 0.38 8.68
C ILE A 107 4.04 -0.55 7.48
N GLY A 108 5.13 -0.81 6.76
CA GLY A 108 5.23 -1.74 5.65
C GLY A 108 6.55 -2.49 5.72
N TYR A 109 6.86 -3.25 4.67
CA TYR A 109 8.13 -3.96 4.55
C TYR A 109 8.82 -3.59 3.24
N ASP A 110 10.13 -3.35 3.29
CA ASP A 110 10.96 -3.12 2.11
C ASP A 110 11.76 -4.40 1.82
N PRO A 111 11.43 -5.15 0.75
CA PRO A 111 12.14 -6.39 0.40
C PRO A 111 13.60 -6.18 -0.02
N THR A 112 13.96 -4.97 -0.47
CA THR A 112 15.30 -4.63 -0.90
C THR A 112 16.19 -4.37 0.30
N LYS A 113 15.70 -3.59 1.28
CA LYS A 113 16.38 -3.36 2.56
C LYS A 113 16.29 -4.55 3.51
N LYS A 114 15.30 -5.41 3.32
CA LYS A 114 14.89 -6.48 4.26
C LYS A 114 14.56 -5.93 5.64
N LYS A 115 13.86 -4.80 5.68
CA LYS A 115 13.50 -4.07 6.90
C LYS A 115 12.03 -3.71 6.88
N TYR A 116 11.42 -3.67 8.05
CA TYR A 116 10.16 -2.96 8.21
C TYR A 116 10.46 -1.46 8.12
N VAL A 117 9.60 -0.73 7.42
CA VAL A 117 9.74 0.71 7.20
C VAL A 117 8.43 1.37 7.57
N GLY A 118 8.51 2.60 8.06
CA GLY A 118 7.29 3.29 8.46
C GLY A 118 7.44 4.79 8.62
N THR A 119 6.32 5.41 8.92
CA THR A 119 6.26 6.84 9.24
C THR A 119 5.30 7.10 10.39
N TRP A 120 5.56 8.16 11.13
CA TRP A 120 4.62 8.73 12.10
C TRP A 120 4.46 10.23 11.93
N VAL A 121 3.23 10.69 12.07
CA VAL A 121 2.84 12.09 12.20
C VAL A 121 1.80 12.23 13.31
N ASP A 122 1.79 13.36 14.00
CA ASP A 122 0.80 13.67 15.03
C ASP A 122 0.31 15.13 14.94
N SER A 123 -0.72 15.44 15.72
CA SER A 123 -1.34 16.76 15.78
C SER A 123 -0.57 17.78 16.63
N MET A 124 0.54 17.38 17.25
CA MET A 124 1.25 18.19 18.25
C MET A 124 2.56 18.77 17.70
N THR A 125 3.14 18.13 16.67
CA THR A 125 4.39 18.54 16.05
C THR A 125 4.29 18.59 14.53
N SER A 126 5.21 19.29 13.87
CA SER A 126 5.33 19.30 12.40
C SER A 126 6.31 18.26 11.86
N HIS A 127 6.90 17.43 12.73
CA HIS A 127 7.97 16.51 12.36
C HIS A 127 7.39 15.20 11.79
N LEU A 128 7.90 14.78 10.62
CA LEU A 128 7.65 13.47 10.05
C LEU A 128 8.72 12.50 10.52
N TRP A 129 8.35 11.60 11.41
CA TRP A 129 9.24 10.51 11.81
C TRP A 129 9.30 9.45 10.73
N ILE A 130 10.49 8.91 10.50
CA ILE A 130 10.76 7.83 9.55
C ILE A 130 11.36 6.68 10.33
N TYR A 131 10.70 5.52 10.28
CA TYR A 131 11.12 4.32 10.98
C TYR A 131 11.84 3.35 10.06
N GLU A 132 12.87 2.71 10.59
CA GLU A 132 13.35 1.40 10.13
C GLU A 132 13.28 0.40 11.28
N GLY A 133 13.06 -0.88 10.97
CA GLY A 133 12.86 -1.87 12.00
C GLY A 133 13.07 -3.31 11.57
N THR A 134 13.16 -4.16 12.58
CA THR A 134 13.32 -5.61 12.44
C THR A 134 12.42 -6.34 13.41
N VAL A 135 11.94 -7.50 12.97
CA VAL A 135 11.32 -8.48 13.85
C VAL A 135 12.43 -9.39 14.39
N ASP A 136 12.38 -9.68 15.68
CA ASP A 136 13.32 -10.56 16.36
C ASP A 136 13.24 -12.02 15.87
N GLU A 137 14.20 -12.85 16.28
CA GLU A 137 14.25 -14.26 15.90
C GLU A 137 13.01 -15.06 16.35
N THR A 138 12.32 -14.58 17.39
CA THR A 138 11.09 -15.24 17.87
C THR A 138 9.88 -14.95 17.00
N GLY A 139 9.94 -13.94 16.13
CA GLY A 139 8.84 -13.53 15.27
C GLY A 139 7.76 -12.72 15.98
N LYS A 140 8.04 -12.20 17.18
CA LYS A 140 7.02 -11.60 18.07
C LYS A 140 7.28 -10.14 18.41
N ILE A 141 8.54 -9.70 18.34
CA ILE A 141 8.92 -8.36 18.75
C ILE A 141 9.34 -7.59 17.49
N LEU A 142 8.55 -6.61 17.10
CA LEU A 142 8.95 -5.60 16.12
C LEU A 142 9.59 -4.42 16.85
N THR A 143 10.87 -4.19 16.60
CA THR A 143 11.57 -2.98 17.03
C THR A 143 11.60 -1.98 15.89
N LEU A 144 11.11 -0.75 16.14
CA LEU A 144 11.17 0.38 15.22
C LEU A 144 12.10 1.44 15.80
N GLU A 145 13.04 1.88 14.99
CA GLU A 145 14.04 2.89 15.31
C GLU A 145 13.82 4.11 14.41
N ALA A 146 13.94 5.30 14.98
CA ALA A 146 13.94 6.55 14.24
C ALA A 146 14.87 7.57 14.89
N GLU A 147 15.42 8.44 14.07
CA GLU A 147 16.14 9.64 14.49
C GLU A 147 15.21 10.84 14.32
N GLY A 148 15.25 11.76 15.28
CA GLY A 148 14.40 12.95 15.26
C GLY A 148 14.84 14.01 16.28
N PRO A 149 14.13 15.14 16.34
CA PRO A 149 14.50 16.29 17.15
C PRO A 149 14.65 15.95 18.62
N ASN A 150 15.58 16.63 19.31
CA ASN A 150 15.66 16.50 20.76
C ASN A 150 14.59 17.38 21.43
N PHE A 151 13.42 16.78 21.71
CA PHE A 151 12.30 17.47 22.34
C PHE A 151 12.58 17.95 23.78
N MET A 152 13.68 17.49 24.40
CA MET A 152 14.09 17.92 25.75
C MET A 152 15.09 19.08 25.74
N ALA A 153 15.75 19.35 24.60
CA ALA A 153 16.78 20.39 24.48
C ALA A 153 16.26 21.70 23.84
N GLY A 154 14.95 21.95 23.87
CA GLY A 154 14.39 23.18 23.29
C GLY A 154 14.23 23.17 21.77
N GLY A 155 14.25 22.00 21.13
CA GLY A 155 13.90 21.85 19.71
C GLY A 155 15.02 22.10 18.70
N GLU A 156 16.29 22.00 19.11
CA GLU A 156 17.39 21.93 18.14
C GLU A 156 17.45 20.54 17.48
N MET A 157 17.62 20.54 16.15
CA MET A 157 17.76 19.33 15.33
C MET A 157 19.15 18.70 15.48
#